data_AF-A0ABC8QE53-F1
#
_entry.id   AF-A0ABC8QE53-F1
#
_cell.length_a   1.000
_cell.length_b   1.000
_cell.length_c   1.000
_cell.angle_alpha   90.00
_cell.angle_beta   90.00
_cell.angle_gamma   90.00
#
_symmetry.space_group_name_H-M   'P 1'
#
loop_
_entity.id
_entity.type
_entity.pdbx_description
1 polymer ?
#
loop_
_entity_poly.entity_id
_entity_poly.type
_entity_poly.pdbx_seq_one_letter_code
_entity_poly.pdbx_strand_id
1 'polypeptide(L)'
;MTEPSVPALSRPRLPLGQLVATPAAVAALATAGVSVFKLLNRHARGDWGDLSAEDLALNDLAAITGQRVLSSYLLGNGQKVWIITEWDRSVTTVLLPEDY
;
A
#
# COMPACT_ATOMS: atom_id res chain seq x y z
N MET A 1 15.19 -27.09 -25.86
CA MET A 1 13.94 -26.56 -25.28
C MET A 1 14.32 -25.74 -24.07
N THR A 2 14.40 -24.43 -24.21
CA THR A 2 14.65 -23.50 -23.09
C THR A 2 13.30 -23.20 -22.43
N GLU A 3 13.13 -23.59 -21.17
CA GLU A 3 11.98 -23.15 -20.38
C GLU A 3 11.96 -21.61 -20.32
N PRO A 4 10.79 -20.97 -20.45
CA PRO A 4 10.70 -19.53 -20.26
C PRO A 4 11.02 -19.20 -18.80
N SER A 5 12.04 -18.38 -18.57
CA SER A 5 12.35 -17.88 -17.24
C SER A 5 11.16 -17.11 -16.70
N VAL A 6 10.60 -17.55 -15.57
CA VAL A 6 9.64 -16.77 -14.81
C VAL A 6 10.29 -15.40 -14.55
N PRO A 7 9.68 -14.27 -14.95
CA PRO A 7 10.27 -12.96 -14.68
C PRO A 7 10.51 -12.85 -13.19
N ALA A 8 11.75 -12.55 -12.79
CA ALA A 8 12.11 -12.42 -11.39
C ALA A 8 11.17 -11.40 -10.74
N LEU A 9 10.34 -11.86 -9.79
CA LEU A 9 9.44 -10.99 -9.06
C LEU A 9 10.29 -9.94 -8.35
N SER A 10 10.28 -8.70 -8.84
CA SER A 10 11.07 -7.60 -8.29
C SER A 10 10.86 -7.51 -6.79
N ARG A 11 11.95 -7.47 -6.03
CA ARG A 11 11.90 -7.43 -4.56
C ARG A 11 11.08 -6.22 -4.09
N PRO A 12 10.25 -6.35 -3.05
CA PRO A 12 9.54 -5.21 -2.48
C PRO A 12 10.50 -4.06 -2.14
N ARG A 13 10.11 -2.82 -2.48
CA ARG A 13 10.87 -1.59 -2.21
C ARG A 13 10.69 -1.10 -0.78
N LEU A 14 9.60 -1.50 -0.12
CA LEU A 14 9.22 -1.05 1.21
C LEU A 14 8.95 -2.26 2.13
N PRO A 15 9.74 -2.46 3.20
CA PRO A 15 9.40 -3.42 4.24
C PRO A 15 8.13 -2.99 4.97
N LEU A 16 7.16 -3.90 5.12
CA LEU A 16 5.86 -3.57 5.70
C LEU A 16 5.75 -3.82 7.22
N GLY A 17 6.67 -4.55 7.82
CA GLY A 17 6.58 -4.90 9.24
C GLY A 17 5.30 -5.66 9.59
N GLN A 18 4.73 -5.36 10.75
CA GLN A 18 3.46 -5.92 11.21
C GLN A 18 2.29 -5.29 10.44
N LEU A 19 1.43 -6.13 9.89
CA LEU A 19 0.23 -5.69 9.20
C LEU A 19 -0.95 -5.60 10.18
N VAL A 20 -1.61 -4.46 10.21
CA VAL A 20 -2.86 -4.24 10.96
C VAL A 20 -3.87 -3.52 10.08
N ALA A 21 -5.15 -3.63 10.44
CA ALA A 21 -6.22 -2.94 9.71
C ALA A 21 -7.34 -2.51 10.66
N THR A 22 -7.98 -1.38 10.39
CA THR A 22 -9.19 -0.98 11.11
C THR A 22 -10.37 -1.86 10.67
N PRO A 23 -11.33 -2.16 11.56
CA PRO A 23 -12.53 -2.91 11.19
C PRO A 23 -13.31 -2.26 10.03
N ALA A 24 -13.35 -0.93 9.99
CA ALA A 24 -14.04 -0.19 8.94
C ALA A 24 -13.37 -0.36 7.56
N ALA A 25 -12.04 -0.33 7.50
CA ALA A 25 -11.31 -0.60 6.26
C ALA A 25 -11.51 -2.04 5.76
N VAL A 26 -11.52 -3.03 6.66
CA VAL A 26 -11.80 -4.43 6.30
C VAL A 26 -13.21 -4.56 5.71
N ALA A 27 -14.21 -3.93 6.33
CA ALA A 27 -15.59 -3.94 5.83
C ALA A 27 -15.73 -3.25 4.46
N ALA A 28 -15.07 -2.11 4.27
CA ALA A 28 -15.05 -1.37 3.01
C ALA A 28 -14.45 -2.21 1.88
N LEU A 29 -13.31 -2.86 2.12
CA LEU A 29 -12.64 -3.75 1.16
C LEU A 29 -13.50 -4.96 0.81
N ALA A 30 -14.14 -5.58 1.80
CA ALA A 30 -15.06 -6.70 1.59
C ALA A 30 -16.26 -6.30 0.72
N THR A 31 -16.86 -5.15 1.02
CA THR A 31 -18.00 -4.60 0.26
C THR A 31 -17.61 -4.30 -1.20
N ALA A 32 -16.41 -3.78 -1.42
CA ALA A 32 -15.89 -3.50 -2.75
C ALA A 32 -15.35 -4.74 -3.49
N GLY A 33 -15.30 -5.91 -2.84
CA GLY A 33 -14.72 -7.12 -3.42
C GLY A 33 -13.21 -7.02 -3.69
N VAL A 34 -12.49 -6.18 -2.94
CA VAL A 34 -11.05 -5.93 -3.12
C VAL A 34 -10.25 -6.67 -2.05
N SER A 35 -9.27 -7.47 -2.48
CA SER A 35 -8.32 -8.11 -1.56
C SER A 35 -7.36 -7.09 -0.95
N VAL A 36 -7.26 -7.07 0.39
CA VAL A 36 -6.28 -6.24 1.11
C VAL A 36 -4.85 -6.52 0.66
N PHE A 37 -4.52 -7.79 0.39
CA PHE A 37 -3.18 -8.20 -0.07
C PHE A 37 -2.83 -7.63 -1.44
N LYS A 38 -3.83 -7.38 -2.29
CA LYS A 38 -3.60 -6.70 -3.59
C LYS A 38 -3.08 -5.29 -3.36
N LEU A 39 -3.69 -4.54 -2.44
CA LEU A 39 -3.30 -3.16 -2.14
C LEU A 39 -1.98 -3.10 -1.36
N LEU A 40 -1.77 -3.99 -0.39
CA LEU A 40 -0.49 -4.13 0.30
C LEU A 40 0.66 -4.44 -0.65
N ASN A 41 0.44 -5.30 -1.64
CA ASN A 41 1.47 -5.62 -2.64
C ASN A 41 1.78 -4.42 -3.56
N ARG A 42 0.78 -3.59 -3.89
CA ARG A 42 1.00 -2.33 -4.61
C ARG A 42 1.85 -1.37 -3.77
N HIS A 43 1.46 -1.16 -2.52
CA HIS A 43 2.19 -0.32 -1.55
C HIS A 43 3.64 -0.79 -1.41
N ALA A 44 3.87 -2.08 -1.15
CA ALA A 44 5.22 -2.64 -0.98
C ALA A 44 6.12 -2.47 -2.21
N ARG A 45 5.54 -2.29 -3.40
CA ARG A 45 6.24 -2.15 -4.69
C ARG A 45 6.41 -0.70 -5.14
N GLY A 46 5.87 0.26 -4.40
CA GLY A 46 5.95 1.67 -4.77
C GLY A 46 4.83 2.16 -5.68
N ASP A 47 3.75 1.40 -5.82
CA ASP A 47 2.52 1.91 -6.40
C ASP A 47 1.69 2.54 -5.28
N TRP A 48 1.84 3.86 -5.13
CA TRP A 48 1.23 4.62 -4.04
C TRP A 48 -0.24 4.99 -4.28
N GLY A 49 -0.78 4.58 -5.43
CA GLY A 49 -2.16 4.81 -5.82
C GLY A 49 -2.48 6.26 -6.19
N ASP A 50 -3.64 6.73 -5.73
CA ASP A 50 -4.30 7.97 -6.10
C ASP A 50 -3.82 9.14 -5.24
N LEU A 51 -2.63 9.65 -5.57
CA LEU A 51 -1.99 10.80 -4.93
C LEU A 51 -1.54 11.85 -5.95
N SER A 52 -1.21 13.05 -5.47
CA SER A 52 -0.60 14.08 -6.33
C SER A 52 0.79 13.66 -6.79
N ALA A 53 1.29 14.21 -7.90
CA ALA A 53 2.63 13.91 -8.40
C ALA A 53 3.73 14.25 -7.37
N GLU A 54 3.52 15.29 -6.56
CA GLU A 54 4.41 15.68 -5.48
C GLU A 54 4.44 14.62 -4.36
N ASP A 55 3.27 14.17 -3.91
CA ASP A 55 3.16 13.13 -2.87
C ASP A 55 3.72 11.79 -3.34
N LEU A 56 3.55 11.44 -4.62
CA LEU A 56 4.18 10.25 -5.19
C LEU A 56 5.71 10.32 -5.09
N ALA A 57 6.30 11.47 -5.45
CA ALA A 57 7.74 11.68 -5.37
C ALA A 57 8.24 11.70 -3.92
N LEU A 58 7.49 12.31 -3.00
CA LEU A 58 7.79 12.30 -1.57
C LEU A 58 7.76 10.88 -1.00
N ASN A 59 6.79 10.04 -1.39
CA ASN A 59 6.75 8.64 -0.98
C ASN A 59 7.92 7.83 -1.54
N ASP A 60 8.32 8.05 -2.79
CA ASP A 60 9.50 7.42 -3.37
C ASP A 60 10.77 7.75 -2.58
N LEU A 61 10.93 9.01 -2.18
CA LEU A 61 12.05 9.43 -1.33
C LEU A 61 11.93 8.82 0.07
N ALA A 62 10.75 8.92 0.69
CA ALA A 62 10.47 8.42 2.04
C ALA A 62 10.73 6.93 2.18
N ALA A 63 10.40 6.14 1.15
CA ALA A 63 10.65 4.70 1.11
C ALA A 63 12.15 4.37 1.28
N ILE A 64 13.03 5.24 0.77
CA ILE A 64 14.50 5.06 0.78
C ILE A 64 15.14 5.73 2.00
N THR A 65 14.64 6.90 2.43
CA THR A 65 15.25 7.72 3.48
C THR A 65 14.74 7.43 4.89
N GLY A 66 13.77 6.51 5.04
CA GLY A 66 13.25 6.13 6.36
C GLY A 66 12.24 7.12 6.93
N GLN A 67 11.34 7.63 6.08
CA GLN A 67 10.18 8.43 6.50
C GLN A 67 8.89 7.62 6.34
N ARG A 68 7.80 8.06 6.98
CA ARG A 68 6.48 7.45 6.82
C ARG A 68 6.06 7.47 5.35
N VAL A 69 5.45 6.39 4.88
CA VAL A 69 4.91 6.28 3.51
C VAL A 69 3.40 6.11 3.60
N LEU A 70 2.64 6.87 2.82
CA LEU A 70 1.18 6.76 2.74
C LEU A 70 0.75 6.46 1.32
N SER A 71 -0.07 5.45 1.11
CA SER A 71 -0.75 5.20 -0.17
C SER A 71 -2.23 5.36 -0.03
N SER A 72 -2.87 5.83 -1.09
CA SER A 72 -4.32 6.05 -1.14
C SER A 72 -4.87 5.28 -2.33
N TYR A 73 -5.90 4.47 -2.12
CA TYR A 73 -6.53 3.69 -3.19
C TYR A 73 -8.02 3.95 -3.24
N LEU A 74 -8.50 4.37 -4.41
CA LEU A 74 -9.92 4.49 -4.69
C LEU A 74 -10.52 3.11 -5.00
N LEU A 75 -11.54 2.73 -4.24
CA LEU A 75 -12.32 1.52 -4.47
C LEU A 75 -13.38 1.77 -5.56
N GLY A 76 -13.90 0.70 -6.15
CA GLY A 76 -14.90 0.80 -7.23
C GLY A 76 -16.22 1.47 -6.82
N ASN A 77 -16.49 1.58 -5.52
CA ASN A 77 -17.65 2.28 -4.96
C ASN A 77 -17.38 3.76 -4.60
N GLY A 78 -16.20 4.29 -4.93
CA GLY A 78 -15.80 5.67 -4.67
C GLY A 78 -15.22 5.93 -3.27
N GLN A 79 -15.18 4.93 -2.38
CA GLN A 79 -14.55 5.05 -1.07
C GLN A 79 -13.02 4.95 -1.20
N LYS A 80 -12.29 5.69 -0.35
CA LYS A 80 -10.83 5.60 -0.29
C LYS A 80 -10.39 4.70 0.86
N VAL A 81 -9.30 3.99 0.64
CA VAL A 81 -8.57 3.26 1.69
C VAL A 81 -7.14 3.78 1.70
N TRP A 82 -6.61 4.06 2.88
CA TRP A 82 -5.22 4.41 3.11
C TRP A 82 -4.43 3.20 3.60
N ILE A 83 -3.19 3.10 3.13
CA ILE A 83 -2.18 2.18 3.66
C ILE A 83 -0.98 3.01 4.08
N ILE A 84 -0.63 2.94 5.35
CA ILE A 84 0.44 3.74 5.95
C ILE A 84 1.49 2.81 6.53
N THR A 85 2.74 2.90 6.07
CA THR A 85 3.90 2.26 6.71
C THR A 85 4.65 3.30 7.53
N GLU A 86 4.86 3.01 8.82
CA GLU A 86 5.58 3.90 9.72
C GLU A 86 7.07 4.06 9.34
N TRP A 87 7.67 5.17 9.78
CA TRP A 87 9.03 5.56 9.42
C TRP A 87 10.09 4.50 9.78
N ASP A 88 9.87 3.77 10.89
CA ASP A 88 10.74 2.69 11.38
C ASP A 88 10.44 1.32 10.74
N ARG A 89 9.46 1.26 9.82
CA ARG A 89 8.98 0.04 9.15
C ARG A 89 8.46 -1.04 10.10
N SER A 90 8.10 -0.67 11.33
CA SER A 90 7.60 -1.63 12.32
C SER A 90 6.17 -2.08 12.03
N VAL A 91 5.34 -1.17 11.50
CA VAL A 91 3.91 -1.39 11.30
C VAL A 91 3.44 -0.80 9.97
N THR A 92 2.56 -1.54 9.29
CA THR A 92 1.72 -1.06 8.20
C THR A 92 0.26 -1.15 8.58
N THR A 93 -0.45 -0.03 8.56
CA THR A 93 -1.87 0.06 8.89
C THR A 93 -2.69 0.29 7.64
N VAL A 94 -3.75 -0.51 7.46
CA VAL A 94 -4.81 -0.30 6.47
C VAL A 94 -6.00 0.35 7.17
N LEU A 95 -6.40 1.54 6.75
CA LEU A 95 -7.45 2.30 7.41
C LEU A 95 -8.26 3.14 6.42
N LEU A 96 -9.43 3.61 6.82
CA LEU A 96 -10.13 4.65 6.07
C LEU A 96 -9.53 6.03 6.41
N PRO A 97 -9.64 7.03 5.52
CA PRO A 97 -9.22 8.41 5.84
C PRO A 97 -9.87 8.96 7.12
N GLU A 98 -11.10 8.53 7.43
CA GLU A 98 -11.86 8.98 8.60
C GLU A 98 -11.42 8.31 9.92
N ASP A 99 -10.63 7.23 9.83
CA ASP A 99 -10.08 6.53 11.00
C ASP A 99 -8.71 7.11 11.44
N TYR A 100 -8.18 8.08 10.69
CA TYR A 100 -6.88 8.72 10.93
C TYR A 100 -7.04 10.04 11.71
#